data_AF-A0A5S3PBE9-F1
#
_entry.id   AF-A0A5S3PBE9-F1
#
_cell.length_a   1.000
_cell.length_b   1.000
_cell.length_c   1.000
_cell.angle_alpha   90.00
_cell.angle_beta   90.00
_cell.angle_gamma   90.00
#
_symmetry.space_group_name_H-M   'P 1'
#
loop_
_entity.id
_entity.type
_entity.pdbx_description
1 polymer ?
#
loop_
_entity_poly.entity_id
_entity_poly.type
_entity_poly.pdbx_seq_one_letter_code
_entity_poly.pdbx_strand_id
1 'polypeptide(L)'
;MEWWVLLVKIALDLVVNQIEIQKTNAQAAEDPEALAVVQAHQPLVGAIAKDVSELESRLNAARPPHSGLGQDIAATVDHVAQDIEVLTLRAHAKKLAALLEPTGLDHSAQGADERSLEDYEAIFKTIECPPIAYDFQDDLEFARLRVDGPNPMLIEVVSAVPAGCQITSDDYAAVVSGDTLAAALADGRLFQCDYKDLSAIAEIGTTNGVQKYLARPVALFAVPPQSEVLVPVAIRCEPDNPACPVVTPTNSTAGQWGWQMAKFFVQVADGNYHELFAHLARTHLVIEGVAVAAHRHLANQHPIWALLVPHFEGTMFINDAAANSLIVANGPIDHIFAGTIESNQQAAATARLDFDFALKMLPTDLEARGVGVTSALADYPYRDDGLLVWQAIHD
;
A
#
# COMPACT_ATOMS: atom_id res chain seq x y z
N MET A 1 18.81 -13.00 11.45
CA MET A 1 19.14 -12.00 12.49
C MET A 1 19.01 -10.56 11.97
N GLU A 2 19.61 -10.22 10.83
CA GLU A 2 19.62 -8.86 10.28
C GLU A 2 18.20 -8.26 10.11
N TRP A 3 17.27 -9.05 9.57
CA TRP A 3 15.86 -8.65 9.44
C TRP A 3 15.22 -8.26 10.77
N TRP A 4 15.52 -8.99 11.86
CA TRP A 4 14.98 -8.70 13.19
C TRP A 4 15.55 -7.41 13.79
N VAL A 5 16.83 -7.12 13.54
CA VAL A 5 17.44 -5.85 13.95
C VAL A 5 16.74 -4.69 13.24
N LEU A 6 16.55 -4.80 11.92
CA LEU A 6 15.84 -3.79 11.14
C LEU A 6 14.40 -3.60 11.62
N LEU A 7 13.65 -4.68 11.82
CA LEU A 7 12.27 -4.62 12.31
C LEU A 7 12.18 -3.91 13.67
N VAL A 8 13.05 -4.24 14.62
CA VAL A 8 13.01 -3.63 15.95
C VAL A 8 13.39 -2.15 15.90
N LYS A 9 14.30 -1.75 15.00
CA LYS A 9 14.62 -0.32 14.76
C LYS A 9 13.41 0.45 14.23
N ILE A 10 12.71 -0.09 13.24
CA ILE A 10 11.48 0.52 12.73
C ILE A 10 10.41 0.61 13.82
N ALA A 11 10.24 -0.46 14.62
CA ALA A 11 9.31 -0.45 15.74
C ALA A 11 9.68 0.57 16.82
N LEU A 12 10.98 0.80 17.06
CA LEU A 12 11.46 1.86 17.96
C LEU A 12 11.06 3.25 17.45
N ASP A 13 11.28 3.53 16.17
CA ASP A 13 10.93 4.82 15.56
C ASP A 13 9.42 5.09 15.66
N LEU A 14 8.60 4.07 15.38
CA LEU A 14 7.14 4.13 15.54
C LEU A 14 6.73 4.39 17.01
N VAL A 15 7.32 3.69 17.97
CA VAL A 15 6.99 3.86 19.39
C VAL A 15 7.43 5.22 19.91
N VAL A 16 8.60 5.71 19.49
CA VAL A 16 9.06 7.06 19.85
C VAL A 16 8.08 8.11 19.33
N ASN A 17 7.63 7.97 18.08
CA ASN A 17 6.61 8.85 17.53
C ASN A 17 5.30 8.79 18.32
N GLN A 18 4.80 7.58 18.61
CA GLN A 18 3.56 7.37 19.36
C GLN A 18 3.63 7.96 20.77
N ILE A 19 4.76 7.82 21.46
CA ILE A 19 4.99 8.44 22.77
C ILE A 19 4.87 9.96 22.71
N GLU A 20 5.39 10.61 21.67
CA GLU A 20 5.27 12.07 21.52
C GLU A 20 3.83 12.52 21.18
N ILE A 21 3.08 11.72 20.41
CA ILE A 21 1.65 11.94 20.19
C ILE A 21 0.90 11.87 21.52
N GLN A 22 1.08 10.79 22.28
CA GLN A 22 0.38 10.57 23.54
C GLN A 22 0.73 11.61 24.59
N LYS A 23 1.99 12.07 24.66
CA LYS A 23 2.39 13.20 25.50
C LYS A 23 1.62 14.47 25.13
N THR A 24 1.52 14.77 23.83
CA THR A 24 0.78 15.94 23.33
C THR A 24 -0.70 15.85 23.73
N ASN A 25 -1.31 14.68 23.54
CA ASN A 25 -2.72 14.44 23.89
C ASN A 25 -2.97 14.56 25.40
N ALA A 26 -2.11 13.96 26.24
CA ALA A 26 -2.22 14.03 27.69
C ALA A 26 -2.05 15.47 28.20
N GLN A 27 -1.14 16.25 27.60
CA GLN A 27 -0.96 17.66 27.93
C GLN A 27 -2.18 18.50 27.53
N ALA A 28 -2.74 18.28 26.34
CA ALA A 28 -3.92 18.98 25.85
C ALA A 28 -5.17 18.67 26.70
N ALA A 29 -5.27 17.43 27.22
CA ALA A 29 -6.34 17.00 28.12
C ALA A 29 -6.13 17.42 29.58
N GLU A 30 -5.01 18.09 29.91
CA GLU A 30 -4.60 18.41 31.28
C GLU A 30 -4.58 17.18 32.21
N ASP A 31 -4.19 16.01 31.69
CA ASP A 31 -4.17 14.73 32.41
C ASP A 31 -2.75 14.35 32.88
N PRO A 32 -2.36 14.68 34.13
CA PRO A 32 -1.03 14.37 34.65
C PRO A 32 -0.80 12.87 34.87
N GLU A 33 -1.86 12.06 35.03
CA GLU A 33 -1.73 10.62 35.21
C GLU A 33 -1.38 9.95 33.88
N ALA A 34 -2.10 10.29 32.81
CA ALA A 34 -1.77 9.84 31.45
C ALA A 34 -0.36 10.25 31.04
N LEU A 35 0.04 11.50 31.33
CA LEU A 35 1.39 11.98 31.04
C LEU A 35 2.46 11.16 31.79
N ALA A 36 2.24 10.84 33.06
CA ALA A 36 3.16 10.03 33.85
C ALA A 36 3.28 8.59 33.32
N VAL A 37 2.17 7.99 32.88
CA VAL A 37 2.15 6.65 32.26
C VAL A 37 3.01 6.63 31.00
N VAL A 38 2.80 7.59 30.09
CA VAL A 38 3.54 7.67 28.83
C VAL A 38 5.04 7.91 29.08
N GLN A 39 5.37 8.77 30.05
CA GLN A 39 6.76 9.01 30.45
C GLN A 39 7.45 7.76 31.02
N ALA A 40 6.71 6.89 31.70
CA ALA A 40 7.26 5.65 32.26
C ALA A 40 7.73 4.65 31.20
N HIS A 41 7.35 4.82 29.92
CA HIS A 41 7.83 3.98 28.81
C HIS A 41 9.26 4.32 28.36
N GLN A 42 9.74 5.54 28.61
CA GLN A 42 11.04 6.04 28.14
C GLN A 42 12.24 5.16 28.55
N PRO A 43 12.38 4.70 29.82
CA PRO A 43 13.50 3.83 30.22
C PRO A 43 13.52 2.50 29.47
N LEU A 44 12.34 1.92 29.20
CA LEU A 44 12.23 0.67 28.44
C LEU A 44 12.68 0.89 26.99
N VAL A 45 12.15 1.93 26.32
CA VAL A 45 12.52 2.26 24.94
C VAL A 45 14.02 2.52 24.83
N GLY A 46 14.61 3.28 25.76
CA GLY A 46 16.05 3.55 25.79
C GLY A 46 16.90 2.29 25.99
N ALA A 47 16.46 1.36 26.85
CA ALA A 47 17.15 0.09 27.03
C ALA A 47 17.11 -0.77 25.75
N ILE A 48 15.95 -0.88 25.11
CA ILE A 48 15.81 -1.64 23.85
C ILE A 48 16.66 -1.02 22.74
N ALA A 49 16.64 0.31 22.59
CA ALA A 49 17.44 1.01 21.58
C ALA A 49 18.95 0.74 21.76
N LYS A 50 19.43 0.74 23.01
CA LYS A 50 20.81 0.39 23.32
C LYS A 50 21.14 -1.06 22.95
N ASP A 51 20.31 -2.00 23.39
CA ASP A 51 20.52 -3.44 23.14
C ASP A 51 20.58 -3.73 21.63
N VAL A 52 19.68 -3.13 20.84
CA VAL A 52 19.61 -3.29 19.38
C VAL A 52 20.83 -2.66 18.69
N SER A 53 21.29 -1.50 19.16
CA SER A 53 22.50 -0.85 18.62
C SER A 53 23.77 -1.66 18.89
N GLU A 54 23.87 -2.29 20.07
CA GLU A 54 24.97 -3.20 20.39
C GLU A 54 24.93 -4.46 19.51
N LEU A 55 23.75 -5.04 19.30
CA LEU A 55 23.54 -6.18 18.40
C LEU A 55 23.91 -5.85 16.95
N GLU A 56 23.46 -4.70 16.42
CA GLU A 56 23.80 -4.22 15.08
C GLU A 56 25.32 -4.03 14.92
N SER A 57 25.98 -3.46 15.93
CA SER A 57 27.43 -3.26 15.93
C SER A 57 28.18 -4.61 15.89
N ARG A 58 27.73 -5.60 16.66
CA ARG A 58 28.32 -6.96 16.62
C ARG A 58 28.12 -7.63 15.26
N LEU A 59 26.91 -7.54 14.70
CA LEU A 59 26.59 -8.08 13.39
C LEU A 59 27.48 -7.48 12.30
N ASN A 60 27.65 -6.15 12.30
CA ASN A 60 28.51 -5.47 11.33
C ASN A 60 30.00 -5.84 11.50
N ALA A 61 30.47 -6.03 12.73
CA ALA A 61 31.85 -6.45 13.00
C ALA A 61 32.13 -7.91 12.59
N ALA A 62 31.10 -8.76 12.54
CA ALA A 62 31.21 -10.16 12.15
C ALA A 62 31.20 -10.38 10.63
N ARG A 63 30.84 -9.36 9.82
CA ARG A 63 30.84 -9.47 8.35
C ARG A 63 32.28 -9.56 7.80
N PRO A 64 32.67 -10.65 7.12
CA PRO A 64 33.98 -10.71 6.49
C PRO A 64 34.06 -9.71 5.32
N PRO A 65 35.25 -9.13 5.05
CA PRO A 65 35.46 -8.31 3.86
C PRO A 65 35.43 -9.24 2.63
N HIS A 66 34.26 -9.33 1.99
CA HIS A 66 33.96 -10.16 0.81
C HIS A 66 33.90 -11.67 1.06
N SER A 67 32.71 -12.20 1.39
CA SER A 67 32.42 -13.62 1.23
C SER A 67 31.54 -13.84 0.00
N GLY A 68 32.16 -14.36 -1.07
CA GLY A 68 31.43 -15.00 -2.16
C GLY A 68 30.70 -16.26 -1.70
N LEU A 69 29.90 -16.82 -2.62
CA LEU A 69 28.87 -17.88 -2.47
C LEU A 69 29.30 -19.24 -1.89
N GLY A 70 30.43 -19.35 -1.19
CA GLY A 70 30.88 -20.63 -0.64
C GLY A 70 31.84 -20.46 0.51
N GLN A 71 31.32 -20.32 1.73
CA GLN A 71 32.02 -20.69 2.96
C GLN A 71 31.03 -20.67 4.14
N ASP A 72 30.41 -21.81 4.45
CA ASP A 72 29.67 -21.99 5.69
C ASP A 72 29.79 -23.45 6.18
N ILE A 73 30.90 -23.76 6.86
CA ILE A 73 31.08 -25.04 7.60
C ILE A 73 31.66 -24.75 9.01
N ALA A 74 31.34 -23.60 9.61
CA ALA A 74 31.73 -23.28 10.98
C ALA A 74 30.54 -22.77 11.81
N ALA A 75 29.40 -23.48 11.78
CA ALA A 75 28.11 -22.84 12.08
C ALA A 75 27.37 -23.32 13.34
N THR A 76 27.82 -24.34 14.10
CA THR A 76 26.94 -24.90 15.15
C THR A 76 26.89 -24.09 16.45
N VAL A 77 27.98 -23.44 16.88
CA VAL A 77 27.99 -22.56 18.07
C VAL A 77 27.45 -21.17 17.74
N ASP A 78 27.76 -20.66 16.54
CA ASP A 78 27.29 -19.36 16.08
C ASP A 78 25.76 -19.35 15.84
N HIS A 79 25.16 -20.46 15.39
CA HIS A 79 23.70 -20.56 15.24
C HIS A 79 22.97 -20.46 16.59
N VAL A 80 23.45 -21.11 17.65
CA VAL A 80 22.78 -21.05 18.96
C VAL A 80 22.87 -19.66 19.59
N ALA A 81 24.02 -18.98 19.44
CA ALA A 81 24.17 -17.60 19.89
C ALA A 81 23.24 -16.66 19.11
N GLN A 82 23.16 -16.81 17.78
CA GLN A 82 22.23 -16.05 16.95
C GLN A 82 20.76 -16.33 17.28
N ASP A 83 20.39 -17.57 17.62
CA ASP A 83 19.03 -17.92 18.03
C ASP A 83 18.61 -17.21 19.33
N ILE A 84 19.52 -17.10 20.32
CA ILE A 84 19.28 -16.36 21.57
C ILE A 84 19.09 -14.86 21.29
N GLU A 85 19.90 -14.30 20.39
CA GLU A 85 19.79 -12.90 19.98
C GLU A 85 18.49 -12.64 19.23
N VAL A 86 18.05 -13.54 18.35
CA VAL A 86 16.74 -13.47 17.68
C VAL A 86 15.59 -13.58 18.68
N LEU A 87 15.68 -14.45 19.69
CA LEU A 87 14.67 -14.51 20.76
C LEU A 87 14.59 -13.21 21.55
N THR A 88 15.74 -12.58 21.81
CA THR A 88 15.83 -11.27 22.46
C THR A 88 15.15 -10.20 21.61
N LEU A 89 15.46 -10.12 20.32
CA LEU A 89 14.84 -9.18 19.37
C LEU A 89 13.32 -9.40 19.24
N ARG A 90 12.86 -10.65 19.21
CA ARG A 90 11.42 -10.98 19.23
C ARG A 90 10.74 -10.48 20.50
N ALA A 91 11.38 -10.66 21.66
CA ALA A 91 10.86 -10.16 22.92
C ALA A 91 10.81 -8.63 22.95
N HIS A 92 11.79 -7.95 22.36
CA HIS A 92 11.78 -6.49 22.18
C HIS A 92 10.64 -6.05 21.27
N ALA A 93 10.50 -6.66 20.09
CA ALA A 93 9.42 -6.36 19.15
C ALA A 93 8.03 -6.49 19.82
N LYS A 94 7.82 -7.55 20.61
CA LYS A 94 6.57 -7.73 21.35
C LYS A 94 6.33 -6.64 22.41
N LYS A 95 7.36 -6.22 23.13
CA LYS A 95 7.26 -5.14 24.12
C LYS A 95 6.95 -3.81 23.45
N LEU A 96 7.60 -3.51 22.32
CA LEU A 96 7.37 -2.28 21.55
C LEU A 96 5.96 -2.27 20.94
N ALA A 97 5.50 -3.38 20.37
CA ALA A 97 4.14 -3.50 19.83
C ALA A 97 3.08 -3.17 20.88
N ALA A 98 3.26 -3.62 22.13
CA ALA A 98 2.34 -3.30 23.23
C ALA A 98 2.31 -1.79 23.59
N LEU A 99 3.32 -1.01 23.21
CA LEU A 99 3.37 0.44 23.38
C LEU A 99 2.74 1.21 22.21
N LEU A 100 2.45 0.53 21.10
CA LEU A 100 1.77 1.12 19.95
C LEU A 100 0.24 1.06 20.07
N GLU A 101 -0.27 0.29 21.03
CA GLU A 101 -1.71 0.18 21.26
C GLU A 101 -2.30 1.55 21.63
N PRO A 102 -3.32 2.04 20.89
CA PRO A 102 -3.94 3.33 21.18
C PRO A 102 -4.58 3.32 22.57
N THR A 103 -4.48 4.45 23.27
CA THR A 103 -5.12 4.68 24.57
C THR A 103 -6.55 5.21 24.40
N GLY A 104 -7.32 5.25 25.49
CA GLY A 104 -8.64 5.89 25.49
C GLY A 104 -8.60 7.36 25.05
N LEU A 105 -7.52 8.09 25.38
CA LEU A 105 -7.30 9.46 24.92
C LEU A 105 -7.05 9.50 23.40
N ASP A 106 -6.28 8.56 22.86
CA ASP A 106 -6.01 8.48 21.42
C ASP A 106 -7.30 8.19 20.64
N HIS A 107 -8.14 7.28 21.13
CA HIS A 107 -9.46 7.02 20.54
C HIS A 107 -10.38 8.24 20.64
N SER A 108 -10.34 8.99 21.74
CA SER A 108 -11.17 10.20 21.90
C SER A 108 -10.75 11.32 20.95
N ALA A 109 -9.44 11.50 20.72
CA ALA A 109 -8.92 12.47 19.76
C ALA A 109 -9.29 12.07 18.32
N GLN A 110 -9.19 10.77 17.98
CA GLN A 110 -9.54 10.25 16.65
C GLN A 110 -11.04 10.24 16.37
N GLY A 111 -11.87 10.15 17.41
CA GLY A 111 -13.33 10.09 17.34
C GLY A 111 -14.04 11.44 17.52
N ALA A 112 -13.32 12.55 17.52
CA ALA A 112 -13.91 13.88 17.65
C ALA A 112 -14.83 14.21 16.46
N ASP A 113 -15.98 14.83 16.74
CA ASP A 113 -16.99 15.19 15.73
C ASP A 113 -16.48 16.25 14.72
N GLU A 114 -15.43 17.00 15.07
CA GLU A 114 -14.85 18.08 14.26
C GLU A 114 -13.37 17.81 13.96
N ARG A 115 -13.10 16.86 13.05
CA ARG A 115 -11.73 16.58 12.56
C ARG A 115 -11.29 17.58 11.50
N SER A 116 -10.01 17.93 11.51
CA SER A 116 -9.35 18.73 10.47
C SER A 116 -8.20 17.97 9.79
N LEU A 117 -7.59 18.56 8.76
CA LEU A 117 -6.41 17.96 8.11
C LEU A 117 -5.18 18.01 9.03
N GLU A 118 -5.10 19.01 9.91
CA GLU A 118 -4.05 19.17 10.91
C GLU A 118 -4.02 17.99 11.90
N ASP A 119 -5.16 17.33 12.16
CA ASP A 119 -5.20 16.13 13.00
C ASP A 119 -4.45 14.95 12.36
N TYR A 120 -4.48 14.84 11.03
CA TYR A 120 -3.71 13.83 10.29
C TYR A 120 -2.23 14.18 10.21
N GLU A 121 -1.85 15.46 10.19
CA GLU A 121 -0.45 15.87 10.29
C GLU A 121 0.08 15.64 11.72
N ALA A 122 -0.76 15.84 12.74
CA ALA A 122 -0.37 15.72 14.14
C ALA A 122 0.07 14.31 14.56
N ILE A 123 -0.26 13.27 13.80
CA ILE A 123 0.24 11.90 14.03
C ILE A 123 1.69 11.69 13.54
N PHE A 124 2.31 12.67 12.89
CA PHE A 124 3.71 12.66 12.46
C PHE A 124 4.54 13.62 13.33
N LYS A 125 4.94 13.19 14.53
CA LYS A 125 5.71 14.02 15.49
C LYS A 125 7.22 13.94 15.31
N THR A 126 7.71 12.74 15.09
CA THR A 126 9.14 12.43 14.95
C THR A 126 9.44 11.71 13.64
N ILE A 127 8.42 11.11 13.03
CA ILE A 127 8.46 10.58 11.67
C ILE A 127 8.12 11.72 10.73
N GLU A 128 8.85 11.83 9.62
CA GLU A 128 8.60 12.83 8.59
C GLU A 128 7.21 12.62 7.98
N CYS A 129 6.44 13.70 7.87
CA CYS A 129 5.17 13.68 7.16
C CYS A 129 5.45 13.40 5.68
N PRO A 130 4.79 12.41 5.05
CA PRO A 130 5.10 12.04 3.68
C PRO A 130 4.82 13.20 2.73
N PRO A 131 5.66 13.46 1.71
CA PRO A 131 5.51 14.62 0.82
C PRO A 131 4.12 14.77 0.20
N ILE A 132 3.46 13.66 -0.10
CA ILE A 132 2.09 13.60 -0.63
C ILE A 132 1.06 14.37 0.23
N ALA A 133 1.32 14.53 1.53
CA ALA A 133 0.43 15.27 2.44
C ALA A 133 0.28 16.75 2.03
N TYR A 134 1.23 17.30 1.27
CA TYR A 134 1.23 18.71 0.87
C TYR A 134 0.63 18.96 -0.51
N ASP A 135 0.46 17.93 -1.34
CA ASP A 135 -0.05 18.03 -2.71
C ASP A 135 -1.12 16.97 -3.07
N PHE A 136 -1.65 16.21 -2.11
CA PHE A 136 -2.70 15.21 -2.37
C PHE A 136 -3.98 15.77 -3.03
N GLN A 137 -4.23 17.07 -2.90
CA GLN A 137 -5.36 17.75 -3.54
C GLN A 137 -5.08 18.19 -4.97
N ASP A 138 -3.83 18.13 -5.42
CA ASP A 138 -3.44 18.41 -6.80
C ASP A 138 -3.97 17.35 -7.76
N ASP A 139 -4.37 17.78 -8.96
CA ASP A 139 -4.96 16.90 -9.96
C ASP A 139 -3.91 16.08 -10.70
N LEU A 140 -2.72 16.64 -10.92
CA LEU A 140 -1.61 15.95 -11.58
C LEU A 140 -1.04 14.88 -10.65
N GLU A 141 -0.90 15.20 -9.36
CA GLU A 141 -0.44 14.20 -8.38
C GLU A 141 -1.43 13.06 -8.24
N PHE A 142 -2.74 13.37 -8.16
CA PHE A 142 -3.78 12.35 -8.20
C PHE A 142 -3.70 11.46 -9.45
N ALA A 143 -3.44 12.03 -10.64
CA ALA A 143 -3.28 11.23 -11.85
C ALA A 143 -1.98 10.42 -11.83
N ARG A 144 -0.87 10.99 -11.36
CA ARG A 144 0.46 10.35 -11.28
C ARG A 144 0.44 9.06 -10.47
N LEU A 145 -0.36 8.99 -9.40
CA LEU A 145 -0.50 7.78 -8.59
C LEU A 145 -0.96 6.53 -9.38
N ARG A 146 -1.58 6.69 -10.56
CA ARG A 146 -2.00 5.58 -11.42
C ARG A 146 -0.82 4.90 -12.14
N VAL A 147 0.32 5.58 -12.23
CA VAL A 147 1.51 5.13 -12.97
C VAL A 147 2.76 5.00 -12.10
N ASP A 148 2.81 5.76 -11.01
CA ASP A 148 3.96 5.85 -10.09
C ASP A 148 3.52 5.81 -8.60
N GLY A 149 2.28 5.39 -8.36
CA GLY A 149 1.78 5.14 -7.01
C GLY A 149 1.90 3.67 -6.59
N PRO A 150 1.31 3.30 -5.44
CA PRO A 150 1.35 1.93 -4.94
C PRO A 150 0.55 0.94 -5.81
N ASN A 151 -0.43 1.41 -6.59
CA ASN A 151 -1.19 0.57 -7.52
C ASN A 151 -1.05 1.02 -8.98
N PRO A 152 0.07 0.70 -9.63
CA PRO A 152 0.26 0.96 -11.04
C PRO A 152 -0.35 -0.14 -11.93
N MET A 153 -1.28 -0.96 -11.43
CA MET A 153 -1.73 -2.18 -12.12
C MET A 153 -3.10 -2.05 -12.80
N LEU A 154 -3.82 -0.95 -12.56
CA LEU A 154 -5.24 -0.85 -12.94
C LEU A 154 -5.52 0.06 -14.14
N ILE A 155 -4.65 1.04 -14.41
CA ILE A 155 -4.87 1.96 -15.55
C ILE A 155 -4.79 1.20 -16.88
N GLU A 156 -5.78 1.45 -17.74
CA GLU A 156 -5.87 0.85 -19.08
C GLU A 156 -6.36 1.86 -20.11
N VAL A 157 -5.96 1.70 -21.37
CA VAL A 157 -6.45 2.51 -22.49
C VAL A 157 -7.89 2.14 -22.82
N VAL A 158 -8.70 3.12 -23.25
CA VAL A 158 -10.07 2.87 -23.68
C VAL A 158 -10.26 3.22 -25.16
N SER A 159 -10.96 2.35 -25.89
CA SER A 159 -11.29 2.57 -27.31
C SER A 159 -12.63 3.28 -27.52
N ALA A 160 -13.41 3.46 -26.44
CA ALA A 160 -14.66 4.19 -26.41
C ALA A 160 -14.90 4.74 -24.99
N VAL A 161 -15.74 5.76 -24.86
CA VAL A 161 -16.10 6.30 -23.55
C VAL A 161 -16.79 5.19 -22.72
N PRO A 162 -16.26 4.84 -21.54
CA PRO A 162 -16.79 3.75 -20.73
C PRO A 162 -18.24 3.99 -20.29
N ALA A 163 -19.09 2.98 -20.37
CA ALA A 163 -20.49 3.07 -19.93
C ALA A 163 -20.61 3.53 -18.47
N GLY A 164 -19.64 3.17 -17.63
CA GLY A 164 -19.58 3.56 -16.23
C GLY A 164 -19.25 5.03 -15.97
N CYS A 165 -18.75 5.79 -16.94
CA CYS A 165 -18.42 7.20 -16.80
C CYS A 165 -18.62 7.94 -18.13
N GLN A 166 -19.88 8.19 -18.50
CA GLN A 166 -20.22 8.84 -19.77
C GLN A 166 -19.96 10.35 -19.71
N ILE A 167 -19.07 10.83 -20.57
CA ILE A 167 -18.79 12.25 -20.81
C ILE A 167 -19.12 12.64 -22.25
N THR A 168 -19.50 13.90 -22.45
CA THR A 168 -19.69 14.50 -23.78
C THR A 168 -18.38 15.07 -24.32
N SER A 169 -18.36 15.42 -25.62
CA SER A 169 -17.24 16.15 -26.21
C SER A 169 -16.99 17.50 -25.54
N ASP A 170 -18.05 18.16 -25.07
CA ASP A 170 -17.96 19.47 -24.40
C ASP A 170 -17.36 19.31 -23.00
N ASP A 171 -17.75 18.26 -22.25
CA ASP A 171 -17.17 17.94 -20.95
C ASP A 171 -15.66 17.69 -21.08
N TYR A 172 -15.25 16.91 -22.08
CA TYR A 172 -13.84 16.64 -22.36
C TYR A 172 -13.06 17.91 -22.73
N ALA A 173 -13.58 18.69 -23.68
CA ALA A 173 -12.89 19.89 -24.17
C ALA A 173 -12.80 21.00 -23.10
N ALA A 174 -13.70 21.00 -22.11
CA ALA A 174 -13.63 21.88 -20.96
C ALA A 174 -12.45 21.55 -20.03
N VAL A 175 -12.04 20.28 -19.96
CA VAL A 175 -10.91 19.81 -19.14
C VAL A 175 -9.61 19.82 -19.93
N VAL A 176 -9.62 19.25 -21.13
CA VAL A 176 -8.46 19.14 -22.02
C VAL A 176 -8.56 20.19 -23.12
N SER A 177 -8.15 21.41 -22.78
CA SER A 177 -8.24 22.57 -23.68
C SER A 177 -7.47 22.37 -24.98
N GLY A 178 -8.13 22.62 -26.11
CA GLY A 178 -7.52 22.52 -27.45
C GLY A 178 -7.52 21.11 -28.05
N ASP A 179 -8.17 20.15 -27.40
CA ASP A 179 -8.32 18.78 -27.88
C ASP A 179 -9.79 18.38 -28.06
N THR A 180 -10.02 17.22 -28.67
CA THR A 180 -11.36 16.63 -28.82
C THR A 180 -11.37 15.20 -28.32
N LEU A 181 -12.50 14.80 -27.73
CA LEU A 181 -12.70 13.44 -27.24
C LEU A 181 -12.49 12.38 -28.34
N ALA A 182 -12.95 12.68 -29.56
CA ALA A 182 -12.79 11.79 -30.70
C ALA A 182 -11.32 11.60 -31.11
N ALA A 183 -10.51 12.67 -31.11
CA ALA A 183 -9.07 12.58 -31.38
C ALA A 183 -8.36 11.81 -30.26
N ALA A 184 -8.66 12.10 -29.00
CA ALA A 184 -8.06 11.40 -27.87
C ALA A 184 -8.34 9.88 -27.90
N LEU A 185 -9.55 9.47 -28.26
CA LEU A 185 -9.90 8.05 -28.46
C LEU A 185 -9.16 7.44 -29.67
N ALA A 186 -9.13 8.15 -30.80
CA ALA A 186 -8.47 7.67 -32.01
C ALA A 186 -6.95 7.49 -31.82
N ASP A 187 -6.34 8.36 -31.03
CA ASP A 187 -4.90 8.37 -30.74
C ASP A 187 -4.53 7.47 -29.54
N GLY A 188 -5.50 6.81 -28.88
CA GLY A 188 -5.24 5.99 -27.70
C GLY A 188 -4.76 6.79 -26.47
N ARG A 189 -5.20 8.06 -26.36
CA ARG A 189 -4.83 9.01 -25.30
C ARG A 189 -5.85 9.12 -24.17
N LEU A 190 -6.92 8.32 -24.19
CA LEU A 190 -7.93 8.24 -23.13
C LEU A 190 -7.76 6.93 -22.36
N PHE A 191 -7.77 7.01 -21.03
CA PHE A 191 -7.53 5.91 -20.12
C PHE A 191 -8.62 5.83 -19.05
N GLN A 192 -8.75 4.68 -18.41
CA GLN A 192 -9.61 4.51 -17.24
C GLN A 192 -8.92 3.74 -16.11
N CYS A 193 -9.40 3.97 -14.89
CA CYS A 193 -9.36 2.99 -13.81
C CYS A 193 -10.80 2.61 -13.45
N ASP A 194 -11.14 1.34 -13.59
CA ASP A 194 -12.45 0.76 -13.26
C ASP A 194 -12.33 -0.15 -12.03
N TYR A 195 -12.92 0.28 -10.92
CA TYR A 195 -12.83 -0.42 -9.63
C TYR A 195 -13.94 -1.46 -9.41
N LYS A 196 -14.62 -1.93 -10.47
CA LYS A 196 -15.70 -2.93 -10.37
C LYS A 196 -15.33 -4.21 -9.62
N ASP A 197 -14.07 -4.65 -9.63
CA ASP A 197 -13.62 -5.86 -8.93
C ASP A 197 -13.77 -5.75 -7.41
N LEU A 198 -13.87 -4.53 -6.86
CA LEU A 198 -14.23 -4.30 -5.46
C LEU A 198 -15.65 -4.79 -5.13
N SER A 199 -16.39 -5.26 -6.13
CA SER A 199 -17.60 -6.06 -5.93
C SER A 199 -17.39 -7.35 -5.15
N ALA A 200 -16.15 -7.85 -5.10
CA ALA A 200 -15.79 -8.96 -4.23
C ALA A 200 -15.89 -8.61 -2.73
N ILE A 201 -15.82 -7.32 -2.37
CA ILE A 201 -16.12 -6.84 -1.01
C ILE A 201 -17.64 -6.64 -0.91
N ALA A 202 -18.33 -7.72 -0.55
CA ALA A 202 -19.79 -7.78 -0.54
C ALA A 202 -20.43 -7.08 0.66
N GLU A 203 -19.78 -7.15 1.83
CA GLU A 203 -20.28 -6.57 3.08
C GLU A 203 -19.34 -5.47 3.57
N ILE A 204 -19.91 -4.31 3.87
CA ILE A 204 -19.20 -3.13 4.40
C ILE A 204 -19.19 -3.18 5.93
N GLY A 205 -18.02 -2.96 6.51
CA GLY A 205 -17.79 -3.07 7.94
C GLY A 205 -18.13 -1.81 8.74
N THR A 206 -17.86 -1.90 10.03
CA THR A 206 -17.89 -0.77 10.96
C THR A 206 -16.57 -0.72 11.72
N THR A 207 -16.22 0.43 12.29
CA THR A 207 -15.14 0.53 13.28
C THR A 207 -15.60 1.42 14.41
N ASN A 208 -15.48 0.91 15.65
CA ASN A 208 -15.97 1.58 16.85
C ASN A 208 -17.45 2.00 16.75
N GLY A 209 -18.27 1.18 16.08
CA GLY A 209 -19.70 1.45 15.86
C GLY A 209 -20.00 2.45 14.73
N VAL A 210 -18.98 2.99 14.05
CA VAL A 210 -19.12 3.92 12.93
C VAL A 210 -19.10 3.16 11.61
N GLN A 211 -20.07 3.46 10.74
CA GLN A 211 -20.20 2.87 9.41
C GLN A 211 -19.03 3.26 8.50
N LYS A 212 -18.44 2.28 7.82
CA LYS A 212 -17.47 2.51 6.74
C LYS A 212 -18.17 2.63 5.39
N TYR A 213 -17.45 3.07 4.37
CA TYR A 213 -17.98 3.22 3.02
C TYR A 213 -16.96 2.77 1.97
N LEU A 214 -17.45 2.16 0.91
CA LEU A 214 -16.65 1.79 -0.26
C LEU A 214 -17.44 2.13 -1.52
N ALA A 215 -16.89 3.02 -2.33
CA ALA A 215 -17.41 3.28 -3.67
C ALA A 215 -16.72 2.38 -4.69
N ARG A 216 -17.33 2.23 -5.88
CA ARG A 216 -16.77 1.46 -7.01
C ARG A 216 -16.59 2.35 -8.23
N PRO A 217 -15.70 3.36 -8.14
CA PRO A 217 -15.64 4.40 -9.15
C PRO A 217 -15.17 3.90 -10.51
N VAL A 218 -15.56 4.62 -11.55
CA VAL A 218 -14.81 4.67 -12.81
C VAL A 218 -14.23 6.08 -12.94
N ALA A 219 -12.91 6.16 -13.04
CA ALA A 219 -12.16 7.39 -13.22
C ALA A 219 -11.52 7.42 -14.61
N LEU A 220 -11.72 8.51 -15.35
CA LEU A 220 -11.15 8.75 -16.66
C LEU A 220 -9.95 9.68 -16.56
N PHE A 221 -8.93 9.38 -17.36
CA PHE A 221 -7.71 10.16 -17.49
C PHE A 221 -7.38 10.35 -18.96
N ALA A 222 -6.59 11.37 -19.29
CA ALA A 222 -6.09 11.58 -20.63
C ALA A 222 -4.67 12.10 -20.65
N VAL A 223 -3.97 11.86 -21.74
CA VAL A 223 -2.73 12.57 -22.08
C VAL A 223 -3.07 13.64 -23.11
N PRO A 224 -2.97 14.95 -22.77
CA PRO A 224 -3.23 16.03 -23.72
C PRO A 224 -2.32 15.96 -24.96
N PRO A 225 -2.73 16.53 -26.10
CA PRO A 225 -1.88 16.58 -27.29
C PRO A 225 -0.55 17.26 -26.99
N GLN A 226 0.55 16.68 -27.49
CA GLN A 226 1.92 17.20 -27.29
C GLN A 226 2.36 17.32 -25.82
N SER A 227 1.68 16.62 -24.91
CA SER A 227 2.06 16.46 -23.50
C SER A 227 2.47 15.01 -23.24
N GLU A 228 3.27 14.80 -22.20
CA GLU A 228 3.54 13.48 -21.61
C GLU A 228 2.83 13.30 -20.27
N VAL A 229 2.19 14.37 -19.75
CA VAL A 229 1.58 14.40 -18.43
C VAL A 229 0.15 13.87 -18.50
N LEU A 230 -0.14 12.86 -17.67
CA LEU A 230 -1.48 12.34 -17.45
C LEU A 230 -2.31 13.33 -16.62
N VAL A 231 -3.53 13.63 -17.08
CA VAL A 231 -4.48 14.49 -16.36
C VAL A 231 -5.78 13.75 -16.05
N PRO A 232 -6.45 14.00 -14.91
CA PRO A 232 -7.76 13.46 -14.65
C PRO A 232 -8.81 14.19 -15.50
N VAL A 233 -9.82 13.46 -15.96
CA VAL A 233 -10.86 13.98 -16.86
C VAL A 233 -12.23 13.95 -16.21
N ALA A 234 -12.62 12.81 -15.63
CA ALA A 234 -13.93 12.65 -15.04
C ALA A 234 -13.96 11.49 -14.06
N ILE A 235 -14.85 11.55 -13.08
CA ILE A 235 -15.07 10.47 -12.11
C ILE A 235 -16.57 10.26 -11.98
N ARG A 236 -16.99 8.99 -11.94
CA ARG A 236 -18.30 8.60 -11.43
C ARG A 236 -18.10 7.62 -10.29
N CYS A 237 -18.52 7.98 -9.09
CA CYS A 237 -18.23 7.19 -7.88
C CYS A 237 -19.01 5.87 -7.83
N GLU A 238 -20.25 5.87 -8.33
CA GLU A 238 -21.14 4.71 -8.33
C GLU A 238 -21.78 4.54 -9.72
N PRO A 239 -21.08 3.87 -10.67
CA PRO A 239 -21.57 3.64 -12.04
C PRO A 239 -22.95 2.98 -12.12
N ASP A 240 -23.23 2.07 -11.18
CA ASP A 240 -24.51 1.33 -11.09
C ASP A 240 -25.64 2.15 -10.49
N ASN A 241 -25.35 3.35 -9.97
CA ASN A 241 -26.35 4.28 -9.45
C ASN A 241 -26.62 5.40 -10.47
N PRO A 242 -27.78 5.39 -11.18
CA PRO A 242 -28.13 6.44 -12.14
C PRO A 242 -28.18 7.86 -11.54
N ALA A 243 -28.37 7.99 -10.22
CA ALA A 243 -28.40 9.27 -9.53
C ALA A 243 -26.99 9.80 -9.19
N CYS A 244 -25.95 8.96 -9.27
CA CYS A 244 -24.58 9.40 -9.05
C CYS A 244 -24.08 10.17 -10.28
N PRO A 245 -23.75 11.47 -10.14
CA PRO A 245 -23.32 12.28 -11.26
C PRO A 245 -21.90 11.91 -11.71
N VAL A 246 -21.61 12.20 -12.97
CA VAL A 246 -20.23 12.32 -13.44
C VAL A 246 -19.72 13.69 -13.02
N VAL A 247 -18.54 13.73 -12.39
CA VAL A 247 -17.90 14.95 -11.91
C VAL A 247 -16.59 15.14 -12.66
N THR A 248 -16.30 16.37 -13.10
CA THR A 248 -15.08 16.74 -13.81
C THR A 248 -14.25 17.73 -13.01
N PRO A 249 -12.93 17.86 -13.27
CA PRO A 249 -12.12 18.93 -12.72
C PRO A 249 -12.75 20.30 -12.94
N THR A 250 -12.71 21.15 -11.92
CA THR A 250 -13.30 22.49 -11.99
C THR A 250 -12.55 23.49 -11.11
N ASN A 251 -12.34 24.68 -11.66
CA ASN A 251 -11.81 25.83 -10.92
C ASN A 251 -12.92 26.63 -10.21
N SER A 252 -14.18 26.17 -10.26
CA SER A 252 -15.29 26.84 -9.58
C SER A 252 -15.27 26.54 -8.09
N THR A 253 -15.38 27.58 -7.26
CA THR A 253 -15.40 27.42 -5.79
C THR A 253 -16.58 26.58 -5.30
N ALA A 254 -17.71 26.60 -6.01
CA ALA A 254 -18.88 25.79 -5.69
C ALA A 254 -18.72 24.31 -6.08
N GLY A 255 -17.93 24.01 -7.12
CA GLY A 255 -17.74 22.65 -7.62
C GLY A 255 -16.47 21.96 -7.10
N GLN A 256 -15.48 22.71 -6.61
CA GLN A 256 -14.18 22.16 -6.21
C GLN A 256 -14.29 21.03 -5.18
N TRP A 257 -15.19 21.17 -4.19
CA TRP A 257 -15.35 20.16 -3.14
C TRP A 257 -16.01 18.89 -3.63
N GLY A 258 -16.95 18.99 -4.59
CA GLY A 258 -17.51 17.82 -5.26
C GLY A 258 -16.43 17.03 -6.01
N TRP A 259 -15.51 17.74 -6.67
CA TRP A 259 -14.36 17.12 -7.35
C TRP A 259 -13.38 16.48 -6.37
N GLN A 260 -12.99 17.18 -5.29
CA GLN A 260 -12.11 16.62 -4.26
C GLN A 260 -12.72 15.39 -3.57
N MET A 261 -14.03 15.39 -3.31
CA MET A 261 -14.75 14.22 -2.80
C MET A 261 -14.73 13.04 -3.79
N ALA A 262 -14.91 13.32 -5.09
CA ALA A 262 -14.84 12.28 -6.12
C ALA A 262 -13.44 11.64 -6.18
N LYS A 263 -12.37 12.45 -6.13
CA LYS A 263 -10.99 11.96 -6.00
C LYS A 263 -10.78 11.15 -4.73
N PHE A 264 -11.30 11.61 -3.59
CA PHE A 264 -11.23 10.88 -2.33
C PHE A 264 -11.86 9.49 -2.43
N PHE A 265 -13.05 9.34 -3.04
CA PHE A 265 -13.65 8.03 -3.25
C PHE A 265 -12.82 7.12 -4.15
N VAL A 266 -12.13 7.68 -5.16
CA VAL A 266 -11.15 6.93 -5.95
C VAL A 266 -9.97 6.49 -5.09
N GLN A 267 -9.41 7.35 -4.23
CA GLN A 267 -8.31 6.96 -3.33
C GLN A 267 -8.73 5.89 -2.31
N VAL A 268 -9.96 5.93 -1.79
CA VAL A 268 -10.50 4.89 -0.90
C VAL A 268 -10.63 3.56 -1.66
N ALA A 269 -11.18 3.59 -2.86
CA ALA A 269 -11.28 2.39 -3.71
C ALA A 269 -9.89 1.82 -4.04
N ASP A 270 -8.96 2.69 -4.41
CA ASP A 270 -7.59 2.32 -4.78
C ASP A 270 -6.80 1.76 -3.60
N GLY A 271 -6.98 2.29 -2.39
CA GLY A 271 -6.37 1.72 -1.19
C GLY A 271 -6.87 0.29 -0.91
N ASN A 272 -8.17 0.03 -1.06
CA ASN A 272 -8.73 -1.31 -0.89
C ASN A 272 -8.26 -2.27 -2.01
N TYR A 273 -8.21 -1.80 -3.25
CA TYR A 273 -7.74 -2.60 -4.38
C TYR A 273 -6.25 -2.92 -4.25
N HIS A 274 -5.43 -1.90 -3.97
CA HIS A 274 -4.00 -2.02 -3.76
C HIS A 274 -3.69 -3.11 -2.75
N GLU A 275 -4.20 -2.98 -1.52
CA GLU A 275 -3.75 -3.80 -0.41
C GLU A 275 -4.28 -5.23 -0.50
N LEU A 276 -5.58 -5.39 -0.80
CA LEU A 276 -6.19 -6.72 -0.82
C LEU A 276 -5.90 -7.49 -2.12
N PHE A 277 -5.78 -6.79 -3.26
CA PHE A 277 -5.66 -7.42 -4.57
C PHE A 277 -4.22 -7.35 -5.09
N ALA A 278 -3.70 -6.15 -5.35
CA ALA A 278 -2.38 -6.00 -5.98
C ALA A 278 -1.22 -6.46 -5.08
N HIS A 279 -1.29 -6.13 -3.79
CA HIS A 279 -0.27 -6.45 -2.80
C HIS A 279 -0.50 -7.85 -2.20
N LEU A 280 -1.46 -8.02 -1.29
CA LEU A 280 -1.67 -9.29 -0.59
C LEU A 280 -1.91 -10.47 -1.54
N ALA A 281 -2.96 -10.38 -2.37
CA ALA A 281 -3.37 -11.52 -3.18
C ALA A 281 -2.40 -11.86 -4.29
N ARG A 282 -1.88 -10.86 -5.02
CA ARG A 282 -1.09 -11.06 -6.25
C ARG A 282 0.42 -11.11 -6.05
N THR A 283 0.93 -10.74 -4.88
CA THR A 283 2.33 -11.00 -4.51
C THR A 283 2.42 -12.07 -3.42
N HIS A 284 2.10 -11.73 -2.17
CA HIS A 284 2.29 -12.57 -0.98
C HIS A 284 1.69 -13.97 -1.13
N LEU A 285 0.41 -14.06 -1.47
CA LEU A 285 -0.28 -15.34 -1.54
C LEU A 285 0.07 -16.15 -2.80
N VAL A 286 0.51 -15.49 -3.88
CA VAL A 286 1.00 -16.18 -5.09
C VAL A 286 2.34 -16.84 -4.79
N ILE A 287 3.31 -16.08 -4.29
CA ILE A 287 4.66 -16.58 -4.05
C ILE A 287 4.70 -17.66 -2.97
N GLU A 288 3.81 -17.63 -1.97
CA GLU A 288 3.69 -18.69 -0.97
C GLU A 288 3.33 -20.04 -1.60
N GLY A 289 2.41 -20.06 -2.57
CA GLY A 289 2.06 -21.29 -3.28
C GLY A 289 3.25 -21.88 -4.04
N VAL A 290 4.08 -21.03 -4.64
CA VAL A 290 5.32 -21.43 -5.34
C VAL A 290 6.35 -21.94 -4.34
N ALA A 291 6.55 -21.25 -3.21
CA ALA A 291 7.48 -21.63 -2.16
C ALA A 291 7.12 -23.02 -1.58
N VAL A 292 5.86 -23.24 -1.20
CA VAL A 292 5.39 -24.53 -0.67
C VAL A 292 5.61 -25.65 -1.69
N ALA A 293 5.33 -25.42 -2.97
CA ALA A 293 5.57 -26.40 -4.01
C ALA A 293 7.06 -26.74 -4.17
N ALA A 294 7.92 -25.72 -4.20
CA ALA A 294 9.37 -25.90 -4.29
C ALA A 294 9.93 -26.72 -3.12
N HIS A 295 9.55 -26.39 -1.87
CA HIS A 295 9.97 -27.10 -0.66
C HIS A 295 9.51 -28.57 -0.62
N ARG A 296 8.38 -28.89 -1.23
CA ARG A 296 7.81 -30.25 -1.21
C ARG A 296 8.28 -31.13 -2.37
N HIS A 297 8.68 -30.53 -3.49
CA HIS A 297 8.85 -31.26 -4.74
C HIS A 297 10.23 -31.09 -5.39
N LEU A 298 11.06 -30.15 -4.93
CA LEU A 298 12.44 -30.02 -5.40
C LEU A 298 13.40 -30.50 -4.31
N ALA A 299 14.31 -31.40 -4.66
CA ALA A 299 15.38 -31.80 -3.75
C ALA A 299 16.34 -30.62 -3.51
N ASN A 300 16.99 -30.55 -2.34
CA ASN A 300 17.93 -29.47 -2.03
C ASN A 300 19.11 -29.37 -3.02
N GLN A 301 19.43 -30.44 -3.74
CA GLN A 301 20.47 -30.46 -4.78
C GLN A 301 19.95 -30.08 -6.18
N HIS A 302 18.64 -29.89 -6.34
CA HIS A 302 18.04 -29.54 -7.61
C HIS A 302 18.45 -28.11 -8.00
N PRO A 303 18.90 -27.84 -9.25
CA PRO A 303 19.36 -26.50 -9.62
C PRO A 303 18.27 -25.43 -9.49
N ILE A 304 17.02 -25.75 -9.83
CA ILE A 304 15.88 -24.83 -9.62
C ILE A 304 15.64 -24.55 -8.13
N TRP A 305 15.89 -25.50 -7.23
CA TRP A 305 15.80 -25.24 -5.80
C TRP A 305 16.81 -24.19 -5.36
N ALA A 306 18.08 -24.38 -5.74
CA ALA A 306 19.15 -23.44 -5.42
C ALA A 306 18.90 -22.04 -5.98
N LEU A 307 18.28 -21.95 -7.16
CA LEU A 307 17.87 -20.70 -7.78
C LEU A 307 16.72 -20.02 -7.01
N LEU A 308 15.67 -20.77 -6.65
CA LEU A 308 14.44 -20.18 -6.12
C LEU A 308 14.45 -19.94 -4.61
N VAL A 309 15.16 -20.76 -3.82
CA VAL A 309 15.09 -20.69 -2.36
C VAL A 309 15.44 -19.31 -1.77
N PRO A 310 16.39 -18.52 -2.32
CA PRO A 310 16.65 -17.17 -1.81
C PRO A 310 15.45 -16.22 -2.00
N HIS A 311 14.63 -16.44 -3.02
CA HIS A 311 13.43 -15.62 -3.30
C HIS A 311 12.24 -15.95 -2.39
N PHE A 312 12.35 -16.99 -1.55
CA PHE A 312 11.31 -17.37 -0.57
C PHE A 312 11.68 -16.99 0.86
N GLU A 313 12.84 -16.37 1.09
CA GLU A 313 13.31 -16.02 2.42
C GLU A 313 12.28 -15.12 3.12
N GLY A 314 11.79 -15.56 4.28
CA GLY A 314 10.81 -14.82 5.09
C GLY A 314 9.35 -14.90 4.62
N THR A 315 9.06 -15.36 3.40
CA THR A 315 7.69 -15.41 2.84
C THR A 315 6.70 -16.14 3.73
N MET A 316 7.00 -17.38 4.13
CA MET A 316 6.09 -18.17 4.98
C MET A 316 5.88 -17.52 6.36
N PHE A 317 6.92 -16.89 6.91
CA PHE A 317 6.84 -16.24 8.22
C PHE A 317 5.96 -14.99 8.16
N ILE A 318 6.16 -14.11 7.17
CA ILE A 318 5.38 -12.87 7.08
C ILE A 318 3.93 -13.13 6.70
N ASN A 319 3.65 -14.14 5.87
CA ASN A 319 2.28 -14.51 5.51
C ASN A 319 1.53 -15.14 6.68
N ASP A 320 2.18 -16.02 7.45
CA ASP A 320 1.59 -16.56 8.68
C ASP A 320 1.32 -15.44 9.70
N ALA A 321 2.28 -14.52 9.89
CA ALA A 321 2.07 -13.36 10.76
C ALA A 321 0.88 -12.50 10.27
N ALA A 322 0.80 -12.18 8.98
CA ALA A 322 -0.30 -11.42 8.42
C ALA A 322 -1.65 -12.11 8.66
N ALA A 323 -1.75 -13.42 8.40
CA ALA A 323 -2.97 -14.19 8.62
C ALA A 323 -3.43 -14.23 10.09
N ASN A 324 -2.49 -14.18 11.05
CA ASN A 324 -2.80 -14.34 12.47
C ASN A 324 -2.84 -13.03 13.28
N SER A 325 -2.32 -11.92 12.75
CA SER A 325 -2.35 -10.62 13.45
C SER A 325 -2.93 -9.47 12.63
N LEU A 326 -2.73 -9.48 11.30
CA LEU A 326 -3.14 -8.39 10.44
C LEU A 326 -4.58 -8.57 9.93
N ILE A 327 -4.88 -9.78 9.44
CA ILE A 327 -6.09 -10.15 8.71
C ILE A 327 -6.99 -11.01 9.60
N VAL A 328 -7.26 -10.54 10.82
CA VAL A 328 -8.12 -11.19 11.82
C VAL A 328 -9.18 -10.21 12.32
N ALA A 329 -10.21 -10.72 13.00
CA ALA A 329 -11.23 -9.89 13.63
C ALA A 329 -10.60 -8.96 14.68
N ASN A 330 -10.94 -7.67 14.64
CA ASN A 330 -10.28 -6.59 15.38
C ASN A 330 -8.77 -6.43 15.09
N GLY A 331 -8.30 -6.96 13.96
CA GLY A 331 -6.97 -6.68 13.43
C GLY A 331 -6.96 -5.40 12.60
N PRO A 332 -5.77 -4.89 12.20
CA PRO A 332 -5.68 -3.66 11.43
C PRO A 332 -6.47 -3.68 10.11
N ILE A 333 -6.59 -4.81 9.41
CA ILE A 333 -7.43 -4.87 8.20
C ILE A 333 -8.90 -4.61 8.52
N ASP A 334 -9.40 -5.19 9.61
CA ASP A 334 -10.77 -5.02 10.08
C ASP A 334 -11.04 -3.59 10.56
N HIS A 335 -10.02 -2.87 11.03
CA HIS A 335 -10.15 -1.47 11.44
C HIS A 335 -10.04 -0.49 10.27
N ILE A 336 -9.16 -0.72 9.31
CA ILE A 336 -8.80 0.28 8.28
C ILE A 336 -9.63 0.11 6.99
N PHE A 337 -9.84 -1.12 6.53
CA PHE A 337 -10.42 -1.37 5.21
C PHE A 337 -11.94 -1.40 5.24
N ALA A 338 -12.56 -1.17 4.09
CA ALA A 338 -13.97 -0.82 4.06
C ALA A 338 -14.90 -2.00 4.35
N GLY A 339 -14.52 -3.22 3.97
CA GLY A 339 -15.33 -4.42 4.20
C GLY A 339 -15.34 -4.88 5.65
N THR A 340 -16.26 -5.79 6.00
CA THR A 340 -16.10 -6.65 7.18
C THR A 340 -14.85 -7.50 7.02
N ILE A 341 -14.25 -7.97 8.12
CA ILE A 341 -13.09 -8.87 8.03
C ILE A 341 -13.33 -10.09 7.13
N GLU A 342 -14.50 -10.73 7.23
CA GLU A 342 -14.86 -11.89 6.41
C GLU A 342 -14.94 -11.52 4.93
N SER A 343 -15.57 -10.39 4.61
CA SER A 343 -15.69 -9.86 3.24
C SER A 343 -14.32 -9.52 2.64
N ASN A 344 -13.43 -8.88 3.41
CA ASN A 344 -12.07 -8.55 2.98
C ASN A 344 -11.22 -9.82 2.74
N GLN A 345 -11.31 -10.81 3.64
CA GLN A 345 -10.63 -12.10 3.49
C GLN A 345 -11.11 -12.83 2.22
N GLN A 346 -12.43 -12.87 2.00
CA GLN A 346 -13.00 -13.51 0.82
C GLN A 346 -12.59 -12.79 -0.46
N ALA A 347 -12.56 -11.46 -0.48
CA ALA A 347 -12.13 -10.67 -1.63
C ALA A 347 -10.66 -10.96 -1.99
N ALA A 348 -9.76 -10.96 -1.02
CA ALA A 348 -8.35 -11.31 -1.23
C ALA A 348 -8.17 -12.76 -1.71
N ALA A 349 -8.92 -13.70 -1.13
CA ALA A 349 -8.89 -15.11 -1.55
C ALA A 349 -9.37 -15.29 -2.99
N THR A 350 -10.49 -14.67 -3.37
CA THR A 350 -11.00 -14.67 -4.74
C THR A 350 -9.98 -14.07 -5.70
N ALA A 351 -9.43 -12.89 -5.38
CA ALA A 351 -8.41 -12.23 -6.20
C ALA A 351 -7.16 -13.09 -6.40
N ARG A 352 -6.76 -13.87 -5.39
CA ARG A 352 -5.65 -14.82 -5.46
C ARG A 352 -5.98 -16.04 -6.34
N LEU A 353 -7.20 -16.56 -6.26
CA LEU A 353 -7.61 -17.74 -7.01
C LEU A 353 -7.88 -17.42 -8.49
N ASP A 354 -8.33 -16.21 -8.79
CA ASP A 354 -8.57 -15.71 -10.15
C ASP A 354 -7.28 -15.21 -10.83
N PHE A 355 -6.15 -15.16 -10.11
CA PHE A 355 -4.88 -14.73 -10.66
C PHE A 355 -4.34 -15.72 -11.69
N ASP A 356 -4.42 -15.33 -12.96
CA ASP A 356 -3.77 -16.05 -14.06
C ASP A 356 -2.29 -15.68 -14.14
N PHE A 357 -1.43 -16.63 -13.77
CA PHE A 357 0.01 -16.43 -13.69
C PHE A 357 0.65 -15.99 -15.01
N ALA A 358 0.18 -16.50 -16.15
CA ALA A 358 0.78 -16.20 -17.45
C ALA A 358 0.28 -14.85 -18.00
N LEU A 359 -1.02 -14.57 -17.85
CA LEU A 359 -1.61 -13.31 -18.30
C LEU A 359 -1.18 -12.12 -17.43
N LYS A 360 -0.76 -12.37 -16.19
CA LYS A 360 -0.27 -11.35 -15.25
C LYS A 360 1.24 -11.20 -15.20
N MET A 361 1.98 -11.84 -16.12
CA MET A 361 3.37 -11.48 -16.35
C MET A 361 3.48 -10.04 -16.84
N LEU A 362 4.49 -9.29 -16.37
CA LEU A 362 4.56 -7.83 -16.54
C LEU A 362 4.37 -7.39 -18.02
N PRO A 363 5.13 -7.91 -19.01
CA PRO A 363 4.94 -7.48 -20.39
C PRO A 363 3.55 -7.82 -20.93
N THR A 364 3.04 -9.01 -20.61
CA THR A 364 1.72 -9.47 -21.07
C THR A 364 0.59 -8.60 -20.52
N ASP A 365 0.64 -8.26 -19.23
CA ASP A 365 -0.39 -7.45 -18.57
C ASP A 365 -0.40 -6.00 -19.09
N LEU A 366 0.79 -5.41 -19.29
CA LEU A 366 0.93 -4.06 -19.86
C LEU A 366 0.32 -3.97 -21.26
N GLU A 367 0.62 -4.94 -22.13
CA GLU A 367 0.06 -5.01 -23.48
C GLU A 367 -1.45 -5.26 -23.46
N ALA A 368 -1.93 -6.14 -22.57
CA ALA A 368 -3.36 -6.43 -22.42
C ALA A 368 -4.16 -5.20 -21.99
N ARG A 369 -3.59 -4.33 -21.14
CA ARG A 369 -4.17 -3.04 -20.75
C ARG A 369 -3.95 -1.92 -21.77
N GLY A 370 -3.19 -2.17 -22.84
CA GLY A 370 -2.83 -1.18 -23.87
C GLY A 370 -1.95 -0.03 -23.37
N VAL A 371 -1.18 -0.30 -22.31
CA VAL A 371 -0.24 0.65 -21.69
C VAL A 371 1.22 0.18 -21.81
N GLY A 372 1.49 -0.68 -22.79
CA GLY A 372 2.84 -1.11 -23.17
C GLY A 372 3.72 0.04 -23.68
N VAL A 373 4.93 -0.29 -24.14
CA VAL A 373 5.98 0.69 -24.50
C VAL A 373 5.62 1.57 -25.71
N THR A 374 4.63 1.17 -26.51
CA THR A 374 4.14 1.95 -27.65
C THR A 374 2.87 2.74 -27.33
N SER A 375 2.42 2.74 -26.07
CA SER A 375 1.24 3.48 -25.64
C SER A 375 1.47 4.99 -25.70
N ALA A 376 0.39 5.77 -25.81
CA ALA A 376 0.46 7.22 -25.69
C ALA A 376 0.75 7.69 -24.26
N LEU A 377 0.66 6.79 -23.28
CA LEU A 377 1.08 7.01 -21.90
C LEU A 377 2.60 6.89 -21.79
N ALA A 378 3.31 7.94 -22.20
CA ALA A 378 4.77 7.94 -22.26
C ALA A 378 5.40 7.88 -20.86
N ASP A 379 4.97 8.74 -19.93
CA ASP A 379 5.45 8.76 -18.55
C ASP A 379 4.76 7.66 -17.72
N TYR A 380 5.43 6.51 -17.60
CA TYR A 380 4.96 5.39 -16.79
C TYR A 380 6.14 4.67 -16.10
N PRO A 381 6.64 5.22 -14.97
CA PRO A 381 7.85 4.73 -14.33
C PRO A 381 7.81 3.25 -13.96
N TYR A 382 6.68 2.75 -13.41
CA TYR A 382 6.52 1.33 -13.10
C TYR A 382 6.73 0.41 -14.32
N ARG A 383 6.22 0.80 -15.49
CA ARG A 383 6.41 0.04 -16.73
C ARG A 383 7.88 0.04 -17.11
N ASP A 384 8.48 1.22 -17.19
CA ASP A 384 9.80 1.39 -17.78
C ASP A 384 10.88 0.75 -16.91
N ASP A 385 10.86 1.01 -15.60
CA ASP A 385 11.78 0.42 -14.64
C ASP A 385 11.49 -1.07 -14.42
N GLY A 386 10.20 -1.43 -14.34
CA GLY A 386 9.77 -2.81 -14.16
C GLY A 386 10.21 -3.71 -15.30
N LEU A 387 10.14 -3.23 -16.55
CA LEU A 387 10.58 -3.99 -17.73
C LEU A 387 12.10 -4.17 -17.77
N LEU A 388 12.89 -3.20 -17.27
CA LEU A 388 14.34 -3.37 -17.13
C LEU A 388 14.68 -4.50 -16.15
N VAL A 389 14.01 -4.51 -14.99
CA VAL A 389 14.19 -5.56 -13.97
C VAL A 389 13.71 -6.91 -14.51
N TRP A 390 12.55 -6.95 -15.16
CA TRP A 390 12.02 -8.16 -15.79
C TRP A 390 12.99 -8.75 -16.81
N GLN A 391 13.51 -7.92 -17.71
CA GLN A 391 14.45 -8.36 -18.74
C GLN A 391 15.74 -8.92 -18.12
N ALA A 392 16.27 -8.27 -17.08
CA ALA A 392 17.45 -8.74 -16.37
C ALA A 392 17.24 -10.06 -15.61
N ILE A 393 16.02 -10.36 -15.16
CA ILE A 393 15.66 -11.64 -14.53
C ILE A 393 15.41 -12.74 -15.57
N HIS A 394 14.86 -12.36 -16.73
CA HIS A 394 14.49 -13.29 -17.79
C HIS A 394 15.71 -13.83 -18.58
N ASP A 395 16.71 -12.99 -18.81
CA ASP A 395 17.97 -13.34 -19.51
C ASP A 395 18.91 -14.21 -18.65
#